data_AF-A0A7K2ZA75-F1
#
_entry.id   AF-A0A7K2ZA75-F1
#
_cell.length_a   1.000
_cell.length_b   1.000
_cell.length_c   1.000
_cell.angle_alpha   90.00
_cell.angle_beta   90.00
_cell.angle_gamma   90.00
#
_symmetry.space_group_name_H-M   'P 1'
#
loop_
_entity.id
_entity.type
_entity.pdbx_description
1 polymer ?
#
loop_
_entity_poly.entity_id
_entity_poly.type
_entity_poly.pdbx_seq_one_letter_code
_entity_poly.pdbx_strand_id
1 'polypeptide(L)'
;MYDVCVGLGYHCESTYQPRRITGQDRAHFFDWLDLDLVAVREIIAADFADVLHPGLSEPFSNGLCVRDRGSDIRFFHDFHAPDGVPLTPALIAEQHPGVQEKVAYLADRWRALTASRPGAPGPPSPPSPAAG
;
A
#
# COMPACT_ATOMS: atom_id res chain seq x y z
N MET A 1 -22.89 2.27 -8.55
CA MET A 1 -22.28 2.43 -7.22
C MET A 1 -21.13 1.44 -7.17
N TYR A 2 -19.97 1.82 -6.63
CA TYR A 2 -18.83 0.90 -6.53
C TYR A 2 -18.96 0.05 -5.26
N ASP A 3 -18.77 -1.26 -5.36
CA ASP A 3 -18.81 -2.16 -4.20
C ASP A 3 -17.57 -2.02 -3.31
N VAL A 4 -16.44 -1.62 -3.90
CA VAL A 4 -15.17 -1.37 -3.19
C VAL A 4 -14.47 -0.14 -3.76
N CYS A 5 -13.92 0.70 -2.88
CA CYS A 5 -13.08 1.83 -3.21
C CYS A 5 -11.75 1.72 -2.44
N VAL A 6 -10.63 1.74 -3.17
CA VAL A 6 -9.27 1.68 -2.60
C VAL A 6 -8.46 2.86 -3.13
N GLY A 7 -7.63 3.49 -2.29
CA GLY A 7 -6.65 4.45 -2.80
C GLY A 7 -5.33 3.76 -3.14
N LEU A 8 -4.55 4.42 -4.00
CA LEU A 8 -3.26 3.93 -4.48
C LEU A 8 -2.12 4.81 -3.98
N GLY A 9 -2.10 5.07 -2.67
CA GLY A 9 -0.89 5.55 -1.99
C GLY A 9 -0.41 6.97 -2.29
N TYR A 10 -1.06 7.81 -3.13
CA TYR A 10 -0.46 9.13 -3.42
C TYR A 10 -0.40 10.07 -2.21
N HIS A 11 -1.42 10.05 -1.34
CA HIS A 11 -1.40 10.77 -0.06
C HIS A 11 -2.29 10.03 0.94
N CYS A 12 -1.74 9.57 2.07
CA CYS A 12 -2.48 8.84 3.10
C CYS A 12 -3.74 9.60 3.59
N GLU A 13 -3.66 10.92 3.74
CA GLU A 13 -4.80 11.78 4.10
C GLU A 13 -5.91 11.75 3.05
N SER A 14 -5.52 11.75 1.77
CA SER A 14 -6.47 11.68 0.67
C SER A 14 -7.13 10.32 0.58
N THR A 15 -6.43 9.23 0.90
CA THR A 15 -7.00 7.88 0.88
C THR A 15 -7.92 7.60 2.08
N TYR A 16 -7.70 8.28 3.20
CA TYR A 16 -8.61 8.23 4.35
C TYR A 16 -10.00 8.81 4.04
N GLN A 17 -10.10 9.87 3.22
CA GLN A 17 -11.37 10.53 2.91
C GLN A 17 -12.38 9.63 2.17
N PRO A 18 -12.01 8.91 1.07
CA PRO A 18 -12.87 7.91 0.44
C PRO A 18 -13.43 6.91 1.43
N ARG A 19 -12.57 6.32 2.27
CA ARG A 19 -13.01 5.35 3.29
C ARG A 19 -14.04 5.91 4.24
N ARG A 20 -13.79 7.11 4.77
CA ARG A 20 -14.75 7.83 5.62
C ARG A 20 -16.07 8.10 4.92
N ILE A 21 -16.04 8.56 3.66
CA ILE A 21 -17.24 8.95 2.89
C ILE A 21 -18.05 7.72 2.46
N THR A 22 -17.39 6.63 2.06
CA THR A 22 -18.04 5.41 1.59
C THR A 22 -18.38 4.43 2.71
N GLY A 23 -18.08 4.78 3.98
CA GLY A 23 -18.33 3.91 5.13
C GLY A 23 -17.46 2.65 5.16
N GLN A 24 -16.30 2.65 4.47
CA GLN A 24 -15.36 1.54 4.51
C GLN A 24 -14.47 1.67 5.75
N ASP A 25 -14.74 0.84 6.76
CA ASP A 25 -14.02 0.82 8.04
C ASP A 25 -12.62 0.21 7.93
N ARG A 26 -12.40 -0.67 6.95
CA ARG A 26 -11.14 -1.40 6.76
C ARG A 26 -10.18 -0.66 5.86
N ALA A 27 -8.90 -0.71 6.23
CA ALA A 27 -7.80 -0.24 5.40
C ALA A 27 -7.28 -1.35 4.48
N HIS A 28 -6.88 -0.96 3.27
CA HIS A 28 -6.12 -1.75 2.33
C HIS A 28 -4.65 -1.33 2.36
N PHE A 29 -3.79 -2.14 1.74
CA PHE A 29 -2.34 -1.98 1.79
C PHE A 29 -1.88 -0.55 1.46
N PHE A 30 -2.33 -0.02 0.33
CA PHE A 30 -1.94 1.30 -0.16
C PHE A 30 -2.64 2.47 0.54
N ASP A 31 -3.56 2.22 1.47
CA ASP A 31 -4.32 3.31 2.10
C ASP A 31 -3.51 4.15 3.08
N TRP A 32 -2.38 3.61 3.55
CA TRP A 32 -1.51 4.25 4.53
C TRP A 32 -0.19 4.73 3.96
N LEU A 33 0.01 4.56 2.65
CA LEU A 33 1.29 4.82 2.02
C LEU A 33 1.28 6.18 1.31
N ASP A 34 2.48 6.74 1.18
CA ASP A 34 2.81 7.92 0.36
C ASP A 34 3.78 7.44 -0.74
N LEU A 35 3.24 7.20 -1.94
CA LEU A 35 3.84 6.54 -3.09
C LEU A 35 3.39 7.20 -4.39
N ASP A 36 4.29 7.31 -5.35
CA ASP A 36 3.87 7.57 -6.72
C ASP A 36 3.25 6.31 -7.37
N LEU A 37 2.60 6.50 -8.52
CA LEU A 37 1.96 5.39 -9.24
C LEU A 37 2.98 4.36 -9.77
N VAL A 38 4.23 4.75 -10.00
CA VAL A 38 5.27 3.83 -10.49
C VAL A 38 5.61 2.84 -9.38
N ALA A 39 5.86 3.32 -8.17
CA ALA A 39 6.12 2.49 -6.99
C ALA A 39 4.95 1.53 -6.71
N VAL A 40 3.69 1.99 -6.82
CA VAL A 40 2.52 1.12 -6.68
C VAL A 40 2.55 -0.04 -7.69
N ARG A 41 2.88 0.24 -8.96
CA ARG A 41 2.95 -0.80 -10.00
C ARG A 41 4.08 -1.78 -9.73
N GLU A 42 5.23 -1.30 -9.28
CA GLU A 42 6.40 -2.13 -8.96
C GLU A 42 6.11 -3.04 -7.76
N ILE A 43 5.52 -2.53 -6.69
CA ILE A 43 5.11 -3.31 -5.52
C ILE A 43 4.13 -4.42 -5.91
N ILE A 44 3.14 -4.13 -6.77
CA ILE A 44 2.19 -5.14 -7.25
C ILE A 44 2.89 -6.16 -8.15
N ALA A 45 3.78 -5.72 -9.05
CA ALA A 45 4.49 -6.60 -9.97
C ALA A 45 5.45 -7.56 -9.25
N ALA A 46 6.08 -7.09 -8.18
CA ALA A 46 6.94 -7.88 -7.30
C ALA A 46 6.15 -8.70 -6.26
N ASP A 47 4.81 -8.67 -6.28
CA ASP A 47 3.94 -9.29 -5.28
C ASP A 47 4.39 -8.98 -3.83
N PHE A 48 4.67 -7.69 -3.58
CA PHE A 48 5.12 -7.15 -2.28
C PHE A 48 6.47 -7.72 -1.79
N ALA A 49 7.20 -8.48 -2.61
CA ALA A 49 8.43 -9.14 -2.21
C ALA A 49 9.53 -8.16 -1.77
N ASP A 50 9.55 -6.95 -2.32
CA ASP A 50 10.60 -5.94 -2.08
C ASP A 50 10.28 -4.97 -0.92
N VAL A 51 9.17 -5.19 -0.20
CA VAL A 51 8.75 -4.33 0.91
C VAL A 51 9.38 -4.80 2.22
N LEU A 52 10.02 -3.89 2.94
CA LEU A 52 10.65 -4.11 4.25
C LEU A 52 11.66 -5.26 4.25
N HIS A 53 12.62 -5.21 3.33
CA HIS A 53 13.77 -6.11 3.43
C HIS A 53 14.61 -5.78 4.66
N PRO A 54 15.06 -6.80 5.43
CA PRO A 54 15.90 -6.58 6.60
C PRO A 54 17.13 -5.72 6.25
N GLY A 55 17.31 -4.63 6.98
CA GLY A 55 18.44 -3.71 6.81
C GLY A 55 18.28 -2.66 5.71
N LEU A 56 17.15 -2.61 4.99
CA LEU A 56 16.86 -1.57 4.00
C LEU A 56 15.99 -0.42 4.54
N SER A 57 15.50 -0.53 5.77
CA SER A 57 14.73 0.52 6.45
C SER A 57 15.64 1.51 7.16
N GLU A 58 15.49 2.81 6.88
CA GLU A 58 16.28 3.88 7.48
C GLU A 58 15.41 5.04 8.01
N PRO A 59 15.85 5.77 9.05
CA PRO A 59 15.17 7.00 9.45
C PRO A 59 15.16 8.01 8.32
N PHE A 60 14.04 8.68 8.11
CA PHE A 60 13.85 9.67 7.06
C PHE A 60 13.14 10.92 7.61
N SER A 61 13.19 12.02 6.85
CA SER A 61 12.57 13.31 7.23
C SER A 61 12.93 13.72 8.67
N ASN A 62 14.23 13.75 8.99
CA ASN A 62 14.76 14.03 10.34
C ASN A 62 14.24 13.07 11.44
N GLY A 63 13.94 11.82 11.08
CA GLY A 63 13.46 10.80 12.01
C GLY A 63 11.95 10.88 12.29
N LEU A 64 11.18 11.59 11.46
CA LEU A 64 9.71 11.63 11.55
C LEU A 64 9.04 10.42 10.92
N CYS A 65 9.72 9.70 10.03
CA CYS A 65 9.22 8.47 9.42
C CYS A 65 10.37 7.52 9.06
N VAL A 66 10.01 6.34 8.60
CA VAL A 66 10.96 5.37 8.03
C VAL A 66 10.82 5.35 6.53
N ARG A 67 11.94 5.33 5.82
CA ARG A 67 11.98 5.01 4.39
C ARG A 67 12.50 3.59 4.21
N ASP A 68 11.75 2.75 3.51
CA ASP A 68 12.24 1.45 3.03
C ASP A 68 12.90 1.63 1.68
N ARG A 69 14.21 1.37 1.60
CA ARG A 69 14.98 1.55 0.36
C ARG A 69 14.72 0.48 -0.69
N GLY A 70 14.13 -0.66 -0.33
CA GLY A 70 13.75 -1.70 -1.27
C GLY A 70 12.59 -1.28 -2.18
N SER A 71 11.61 -0.60 -1.60
CA SER A 71 10.35 -0.22 -2.26
C SER A 71 10.12 1.29 -2.39
N ASP A 72 11.03 2.11 -1.87
CA ASP A 72 10.92 3.57 -1.66
C ASP A 72 9.68 4.01 -0.87
N ILE A 73 9.05 3.08 -0.12
CA ILE A 73 7.89 3.39 0.72
C ILE A 73 8.30 4.24 1.91
N ARG A 74 7.50 5.27 2.19
CA ARG A 74 7.58 6.08 3.42
C ARG A 74 6.53 5.65 4.42
N PHE A 75 6.97 5.05 5.52
CA PHE A 75 6.13 4.61 6.63
C PHE A 75 6.04 5.71 7.69
N PHE A 76 4.99 6.51 7.62
CA PHE A 76 4.74 7.61 8.57
C PHE A 76 4.07 7.17 9.88
N HIS A 77 3.45 6.00 9.89
CA HIS A 77 2.55 5.61 10.99
C HIS A 77 2.84 4.22 11.55
N ASP A 78 3.72 3.45 10.92
CA ASP A 78 3.98 2.06 11.28
C ASP A 78 5.16 1.90 12.24
N PHE A 79 6.03 2.91 12.30
CA PHE A 79 7.16 2.97 13.23
C PHE A 79 6.96 4.14 14.18
N HIS A 80 7.24 3.89 15.46
CA HIS A 80 7.02 4.84 16.53
C HIS A 80 8.34 5.16 17.25
N ALA A 81 8.51 6.43 17.61
CA ALA A 81 9.53 6.87 18.53
C ALA A 81 8.86 7.43 19.79
N PRO A 82 9.54 7.42 20.95
CA PRO A 82 9.05 8.13 22.14
C PRO A 82 8.81 9.62 21.85
N ASP A 83 7.89 10.23 22.59
CA ASP A 83 7.53 11.63 22.40
C ASP A 83 8.75 12.56 22.46
N GLY A 84 8.90 13.40 21.43
CA GLY A 84 10.01 14.35 21.30
C GLY A 84 11.35 13.73 20.90
N VAL A 85 11.40 12.42 20.62
CA VAL A 85 12.61 11.71 20.18
C VAL A 85 12.46 11.31 18.72
N PRO A 86 13.48 11.49 17.86
CA PRO A 86 13.43 11.02 16.48
C PRO A 86 13.56 9.50 16.39
N LEU A 87 13.00 8.90 15.33
CA LEU A 87 13.28 7.51 14.97
C LEU A 87 14.78 7.29 14.77
N THR A 88 15.30 6.20 15.34
CA THR A 88 16.70 5.78 15.20
C THR A 88 16.76 4.40 14.56
N PRO A 89 17.89 4.01 13.94
CA PRO A 89 18.03 2.68 13.37
C PRO A 89 17.76 1.54 14.37
N ALA A 90 18.09 1.75 15.65
CA ALA A 90 17.83 0.76 16.71
C ALA A 90 16.32 0.58 16.98
N LEU A 91 15.58 1.69 17.10
CA LEU A 91 14.11 1.66 17.26
C LEU A 91 13.40 1.03 16.06
N ILE A 92 13.92 1.29 14.86
CA ILE A 92 13.40 0.69 13.62
C ILE A 92 13.63 -0.82 13.63
N ALA A 93 14.86 -1.25 13.93
CA ALA A 93 15.21 -2.67 13.97
C ALA A 93 14.38 -3.45 15.00
N GLU A 94 14.09 -2.84 16.15
CA GLU A 94 13.22 -3.43 17.19
C GLU A 94 11.79 -3.65 16.69
N GLN A 95 11.22 -2.69 15.96
CA GLN A 95 9.84 -2.72 15.48
C GLN A 95 9.65 -3.49 14.17
N HIS A 96 10.73 -3.66 13.39
CA HIS A 96 10.69 -4.21 12.04
C HIS A 96 9.93 -5.55 11.93
N PRO A 97 10.11 -6.55 12.82
CA PRO A 97 9.36 -7.81 12.71
C PRO A 97 7.84 -7.61 12.79
N GLY A 98 7.35 -6.78 13.72
CA GLY A 98 5.91 -6.53 13.88
C GLY A 98 5.32 -5.74 12.71
N VAL A 99 6.07 -4.79 12.15
CA VAL A 99 5.64 -4.06 10.95
C VAL A 99 5.60 -4.99 9.73
N GLN A 100 6.58 -5.89 9.61
CA GLN A 100 6.63 -6.88 8.52
C GLN A 100 5.42 -7.83 8.57
N GLU A 101 5.02 -8.29 9.76
CA GLU A 101 3.80 -9.10 9.94
C GLU A 101 2.53 -8.35 9.50
N LYS A 102 2.41 -7.07 9.89
CA LYS A 102 1.30 -6.21 9.47
C LYS A 102 1.26 -6.04 7.94
N VAL A 103 2.42 -5.79 7.32
CA VAL A 103 2.54 -5.63 5.86
C VAL A 103 2.16 -6.92 5.14
N ALA A 104 2.63 -8.08 5.60
CA ALA A 104 2.27 -9.37 5.04
C ALA A 104 0.75 -9.62 5.11
N TYR A 105 0.14 -9.31 6.26
CA TYR A 105 -1.31 -9.41 6.43
C TYR A 105 -2.10 -8.50 5.47
N LEU A 106 -1.62 -7.26 5.26
CA LEU A 106 -2.25 -6.33 4.32
C LEU A 106 -2.06 -6.75 2.86
N ALA A 107 -0.92 -7.36 2.52
CA ALA A 107 -0.66 -7.93 1.21
C ALA A 107 -1.59 -9.12 0.93
N ASP A 108 -1.77 -10.03 1.88
CA ASP A 108 -2.73 -11.15 1.76
C ASP A 108 -4.16 -10.66 1.56
N ARG A 109 -4.55 -9.62 2.30
CA ARG A 109 -5.85 -8.97 2.12
C ARG A 109 -5.99 -8.37 0.71
N TRP A 110 -4.94 -7.74 0.19
CA TRP A 110 -4.94 -7.21 -1.18
C TRP A 110 -5.10 -8.34 -2.20
N ARG A 111 -4.33 -9.43 -2.07
CA ARG A 111 -4.46 -10.62 -2.94
C ARG A 111 -5.89 -11.15 -2.93
N ALA A 112 -6.48 -11.34 -1.75
CA ALA A 112 -7.86 -11.80 -1.60
C ALA A 112 -8.86 -10.85 -2.27
N LEU A 113 -8.70 -9.54 -2.10
CA LEU A 113 -9.54 -8.54 -2.76
C LEU A 113 -9.45 -8.69 -4.29
N THR A 114 -8.26 -8.77 -4.86
CA THR A 114 -8.07 -8.89 -6.31
C THR A 114 -8.55 -10.23 -6.88
N ALA A 115 -8.46 -11.32 -6.09
CA ALA A 115 -8.93 -12.65 -6.48
C ALA A 115 -10.46 -12.79 -6.38
N SER A 116 -11.10 -12.07 -5.47
CA SER A 116 -12.57 -12.03 -5.29
C SER A 116 -13.33 -11.38 -6.45
N ARG A 117 -12.64 -11.05 -7.56
CA ARG A 117 -13.21 -10.51 -8.79
C ARG A 117 -13.24 -11.54 -9.94
N PRO A 118 -14.06 -12.62 -9.90
CA PRO A 118 -14.48 -13.29 -11.12
C PRO A 118 -15.60 -12.48 -11.80
N GLY A 119 -15.33 -11.94 -12.99
CA GLY A 119 -16.37 -11.49 -13.92
C GLY A 119 -16.65 -9.99 -13.97
N ALA A 120 -15.92 -9.28 -14.82
CA ALA A 120 -16.56 -8.30 -15.69
C ALA A 120 -16.53 -8.91 -17.10
N PRO A 121 -17.67 -9.14 -17.77
CA PRO A 121 -17.62 -9.45 -19.20
C PRO A 121 -16.92 -8.28 -19.88
N GLY A 122 -15.90 -8.58 -20.70
CA GLY A 122 -15.27 -7.59 -21.56
C GLY A 122 -16.34 -6.88 -22.41
N PRO A 123 -16.07 -5.63 -22.85
CA PRO A 123 -17.00 -4.93 -23.74
C PRO A 123 -17.34 -5.82 -24.94
N PRO A 124 -18.62 -5.87 -25.38
CA PRO A 124 -19.01 -6.71 -26.50
C PRO A 124 -18.14 -6.38 -27.70
N SER A 125 -17.57 -7.42 -28.33
CA SER A 125 -16.83 -7.26 -29.58
C SER A 125 -17.70 -6.49 -30.59
N PRO A 126 -17.14 -5.50 -31.30
CA PRO A 126 -17.90 -4.76 -32.30
C PRO A 126 -18.45 -5.73 -33.34
N PRO A 127 -19.66 -5.47 -33.88
CA PRO A 127 -20.23 -6.32 -34.92
C PRO A 127 -19.27 -6.40 -36.11
N SER A 128 -19.00 -7.63 -36.58
CA SER A 128 -18.23 -7.83 -37.80
C SER A 128 -18.89 -7.07 -38.96
N PRO A 129 -18.12 -6.36 -39.79
CA PRO A 129 -18.68 -5.70 -40.95
C PRO A 129 -19.32 -6.77 -41.83
N ALA A 130 -20.60 -6.56 -42.15
CA ALA A 130 -21.31 -7.41 -43.09
C ALA A 130 -20.52 -7.46 -44.39
N ALA A 131 -20.16 -8.67 -44.83
CA ALA A 131 -19.60 -8.89 -46.14
C ALA A 131 -20.64 -8.43 -47.17
N GLY A 132 -20.31 -7.34 -47.87
CA GLY A 132 -21.03 -6.88 -49.06
C GLY A 132 -20.58 -7.64 -50.30
#